data_AF-A0A242K067-F1
#
_entry.id   AF-A0A242K067-F1
#
_cell.length_a   1.000
_cell.length_b   1.000
_cell.length_c   1.000
_cell.angle_alpha   90.00
_cell.angle_beta   90.00
_cell.angle_gamma   90.00
#
_symmetry.space_group_name_H-M   'P 1'
#
loop_
_entity.id
_entity.type
_entity.pdbx_description
1 polymer ?
#
loop_
_entity_poly.entity_id
_entity_poly.type
_entity_poly.pdbx_seq_one_letter_code
_entity_poly.pdbx_strand_id
1 'polypeptide(L)'
;MLEDFRMTYDIDFMVQAINDASKETTFRELMFQNDIEDVTVVEVPPLEEIEFQDSIEFSNLTIYIPTIEYFAITKLFSDRSKDEYDLVNKGIIDACDSEKLRKMIQLYKGDVLNVNNPNSNFNTLKDFLKSRGIE
;
A
#
# COMPACT_ATOMS: atom_id res chain seq x y z
N MET A 1 -3.75 19.67 -15.30
CA MET A 1 -4.37 18.55 -14.58
C MET A 1 -3.62 17.30 -15.01
N LEU A 2 -3.28 16.40 -14.08
CA LEU A 2 -2.47 15.22 -14.38
C LEU A 2 -3.33 14.20 -15.16
N GLU A 3 -3.26 14.25 -16.49
CA GLU A 3 -4.07 13.42 -17.42
C GLU A 3 -3.73 11.92 -17.36
N ASP A 4 -2.63 11.54 -16.69
CA ASP A 4 -2.12 10.17 -16.65
C ASP A 4 -2.68 9.30 -15.50
N PHE A 5 -3.39 9.91 -14.54
CA PHE A 5 -3.89 9.22 -13.35
C PHE A 5 -5.40 8.93 -13.45
N ARG A 6 -5.76 7.69 -13.14
CA ARG A 6 -7.17 7.26 -13.01
C ARG A 6 -7.75 7.95 -11.77
N MET A 7 -8.73 8.85 -11.95
CA MET A 7 -9.53 9.34 -10.81
C MET A 7 -10.20 8.15 -10.13
N THR A 8 -10.03 8.06 -8.81
CA THR A 8 -10.74 7.12 -7.95
C THR A 8 -11.53 7.92 -6.92
N TYR A 9 -12.74 7.45 -6.62
CA TYR A 9 -13.54 7.94 -5.50
C TYR A 9 -13.34 7.06 -4.25
N ASP A 10 -12.66 5.92 -4.40
CA ASP A 10 -12.32 5.02 -3.30
C ASP A 10 -11.12 5.60 -2.53
N ILE A 11 -11.29 5.79 -1.22
CA ILE A 11 -10.24 6.20 -0.29
C ILE A 11 -9.91 5.01 0.60
N ASP A 12 -8.78 4.36 0.32
CA ASP A 12 -8.19 3.38 1.22
C ASP A 12 -7.29 4.13 2.23
N PHE A 13 -7.51 3.94 3.53
CA PHE A 13 -6.65 4.52 4.56
C PHE A 13 -6.40 3.56 5.71
N MET A 14 -5.33 3.81 6.44
CA MET A 14 -4.95 3.05 7.63
C MET A 14 -4.86 4.03 8.79
N VAL A 15 -5.55 3.72 9.90
CA VAL A 15 -5.52 4.56 11.10
C VAL A 15 -4.28 4.22 11.91
N GLN A 16 -3.33 5.16 11.98
CA GLN A 16 -2.15 5.00 12.82
C GLN A 16 -2.47 5.15 14.31
N ALA A 17 -3.23 6.19 14.68
CA ALA A 17 -3.61 6.48 16.05
C ALA A 17 -4.85 7.39 16.14
N ILE A 18 -5.58 7.27 17.25
CA ILE A 18 -6.61 8.24 17.66
C ILE A 18 -6.06 8.95 18.91
N ASN A 19 -5.56 10.18 18.73
CA ASN A 19 -4.82 10.90 19.76
C ASN A 19 -5.68 11.34 20.96
N ASP A 20 -7.01 11.34 20.81
CA ASP A 20 -7.97 11.59 21.89
C ASP A 20 -8.85 10.35 22.08
N ALA A 21 -8.54 9.56 23.12
CA ALA A 21 -9.27 8.32 23.42
C ALA A 21 -10.77 8.56 23.66
N SER A 22 -11.19 9.76 24.07
CA SER A 22 -12.61 10.08 24.23
C SER A 22 -13.37 10.16 22.90
N LYS A 23 -12.64 10.27 21.77
CA LYS A 23 -13.18 10.35 20.42
C LYS A 23 -13.22 9.02 19.69
N GLU A 24 -12.63 7.96 20.24
CA GLU A 24 -12.54 6.67 19.55
C GLU A 24 -13.92 6.11 19.20
N THR A 25 -14.85 6.11 20.16
CA THR A 25 -16.23 5.63 19.92
C THR A 25 -16.92 6.46 18.86
N THR A 26 -16.85 7.80 18.95
CA THR A 26 -17.44 8.70 17.96
C THR A 26 -16.84 8.51 16.57
N PHE A 27 -15.52 8.28 16.49
CA PHE A 27 -14.85 7.99 15.22
C PHE A 27 -15.38 6.71 14.60
N ARG A 28 -15.46 5.61 15.37
CA ARG A 28 -16.00 4.33 14.89
C ARG A 28 -17.47 4.41 14.50
N GLU A 29 -18.28 5.17 15.23
CA GLU A 29 -19.68 5.42 14.89
C GLU A 29 -19.82 6.21 13.58
N LEU A 30 -19.01 7.25 13.39
CA LEU A 30 -19.01 8.03 12.14
C LEU A 30 -18.55 7.18 10.96
N MET A 31 -17.53 6.34 11.13
CA MET A 31 -17.09 5.38 10.12
C MET A 31 -18.23 4.48 9.68
N PHE A 32 -18.91 3.85 10.63
CA PHE A 32 -20.06 2.98 10.37
C PHE A 32 -21.22 3.73 9.70
N GLN A 33 -21.55 4.94 10.15
CA GLN A 33 -22.65 5.74 9.58
C GLN A 33 -22.39 6.20 8.15
N ASN A 34 -21.13 6.26 7.73
CA ASN A 34 -20.75 6.67 6.37
C ASN A 34 -20.38 5.46 5.50
N ASP A 35 -20.73 4.24 5.92
CA ASP A 35 -20.41 2.99 5.22
C ASP A 35 -18.90 2.84 4.92
N ILE A 36 -18.06 3.31 5.84
CA ILE A 36 -16.61 3.16 5.76
C ILE A 36 -16.21 1.95 6.60
N GLU A 37 -15.83 0.88 5.92
CA GLU A 37 -15.40 -0.37 6.55
C GLU A 37 -13.89 -0.38 6.87
N ASP A 38 -13.53 -0.94 8.01
CA ASP A 38 -12.14 -1.24 8.37
C ASP A 38 -11.75 -2.57 7.73
N VAL A 39 -10.89 -2.52 6.72
CA VAL A 39 -10.49 -3.70 5.94
C VAL A 39 -8.99 -3.90 6.08
N THR A 40 -8.58 -5.02 6.67
CA THR A 40 -7.17 -5.38 6.82
C THR A 40 -6.69 -6.08 5.54
N VAL A 41 -6.45 -5.30 4.48
CA VAL A 41 -6.05 -5.84 3.15
C VAL A 41 -4.52 -5.91 3.01
N VAL A 42 -3.79 -5.18 3.85
CA VAL A 42 -2.33 -5.05 3.77
C VAL A 42 -1.69 -5.88 4.87
N GLU A 43 -1.05 -6.99 4.52
CA GLU A 43 -0.29 -7.83 5.46
C GLU A 43 1.08 -7.22 5.79
N VAL A 44 1.73 -6.63 4.79
CA VAL A 44 3.07 -6.03 4.90
C VAL A 44 3.15 -4.75 4.06
N PRO A 45 3.98 -3.79 4.47
CA PRO A 45 4.77 -3.78 5.70
C PRO A 45 3.96 -3.32 6.92
N PRO A 46 4.42 -3.58 8.15
CA PRO A 46 3.80 -3.06 9.36
C PRO A 46 3.70 -1.53 9.34
N LEU A 47 2.62 -0.99 9.90
CA LEU A 47 2.32 0.46 9.88
C LEU A 47 3.45 1.32 10.44
N GLU A 48 4.06 0.85 11.53
CA GLU A 48 5.14 1.48 12.26
C GLU A 48 6.47 1.53 11.49
N GLU A 49 6.62 0.70 10.47
CA GLU A 49 7.81 0.65 9.63
C GLU A 49 7.68 1.51 8.37
N ILE A 50 6.47 1.96 8.02
CA ILE A 50 6.23 2.70 6.78
C ILE A 50 7.02 4.01 6.76
N GLU A 51 7.92 4.13 5.79
CA GLU A 51 8.60 5.40 5.49
C GLU A 51 7.71 6.29 4.63
N PHE A 52 7.50 7.52 5.09
CA PHE A 52 6.71 8.54 4.41
C PHE A 52 7.62 9.52 3.68
N GLN A 53 7.28 9.80 2.41
CA GLN A 53 8.00 10.78 1.59
C GLN A 53 7.44 12.20 1.73
N ASP A 54 6.16 12.31 2.10
CA ASP A 54 5.46 13.59 2.19
C ASP A 54 4.25 13.47 3.14
N SER A 55 3.69 14.61 3.54
CA SER A 55 2.46 14.67 4.31
C SER A 55 1.61 15.89 3.95
N ILE A 56 0.29 15.71 3.97
CA ILE A 56 -0.69 16.77 3.74
C ILE A 56 -1.45 17.01 5.04
N GLU A 57 -1.38 18.22 5.55
CA GLU A 57 -2.08 18.61 6.78
C GLU A 57 -3.39 19.35 6.47
N PHE A 58 -4.47 18.88 7.10
CA PHE A 58 -5.77 19.54 7.19
C PHE A 58 -6.07 19.89 8.65
N SER A 59 -7.12 20.67 8.90
CA SER A 59 -7.49 21.10 10.25
C SER A 59 -7.75 19.97 11.25
N ASN A 60 -8.11 18.78 10.77
CA ASN A 60 -8.56 17.64 11.58
C ASN A 60 -8.02 16.30 11.07
N LEU A 61 -7.09 16.32 10.11
CA LEU A 61 -6.56 15.12 9.46
C LEU A 61 -5.16 15.43 8.95
N THR A 62 -4.21 14.54 9.25
CA THR A 62 -2.91 14.53 8.60
C THR A 62 -2.83 13.28 7.74
N ILE A 63 -2.59 13.46 6.45
CA ILE A 63 -2.41 12.36 5.50
C ILE A 63 -0.91 12.18 5.30
N TYR A 64 -0.42 10.98 5.54
CA TYR A 64 0.97 10.62 5.27
C TYR A 64 1.07 9.84 3.97
N ILE A 65 1.97 10.25 3.08
CA ILE A 65 2.17 9.64 1.76
C ILE A 65 3.38 8.71 1.86
N PRO A 66 3.22 7.39 1.71
CA PRO A 66 4.34 6.45 1.76
C PRO A 66 5.31 6.71 0.60
N THR A 67 6.57 6.35 0.79
CA THR A 67 7.51 6.23 -0.34
C THR A 67 6.99 5.21 -1.35
N ILE A 68 7.42 5.37 -2.61
CA ILE A 68 6.93 4.52 -3.71
C ILE A 68 7.23 3.03 -3.48
N GLU A 69 8.36 2.69 -2.84
CA GLU A 69 8.70 1.29 -2.54
C GLU A 69 7.77 0.69 -1.48
N TYR A 70 7.46 1.44 -0.42
CA TYR A 70 6.50 0.99 0.60
C TYR A 70 5.11 0.80 -0.02
N PHE A 71 4.69 1.68 -0.93
CA PHE A 71 3.44 1.51 -1.67
C PHE A 71 3.48 0.33 -2.65
N ALA A 72 4.62 0.06 -3.29
CA ALA A 72 4.78 -1.08 -4.18
C ALA A 72 4.67 -2.43 -3.43
N ILE A 73 5.25 -2.52 -2.23
CA ILE A 73 5.22 -3.74 -1.41
C ILE A 73 3.79 -4.14 -1.03
N THR A 74 2.95 -3.20 -0.62
CA THR A 74 1.55 -3.50 -0.26
C THR A 74 0.77 -4.09 -1.44
N LYS A 75 1.07 -3.62 -2.66
CA LYS A 75 0.46 -4.12 -3.90
C LYS A 75 1.06 -5.44 -4.37
N LEU A 76 2.38 -5.61 -4.25
CA LEU A 76 3.11 -6.81 -4.70
C LEU A 76 2.66 -8.07 -3.96
N PHE A 77 2.39 -7.98 -2.66
CA PHE A 77 1.97 -9.13 -1.87
C PHE A 77 0.45 -9.33 -1.82
N SER A 78 -0.33 -8.50 -2.51
CA SER A 78 -1.76 -8.74 -2.76
C SER A 78 -1.98 -9.70 -3.95
N ASP A 79 -3.20 -10.22 -4.11
CA ASP A 79 -3.65 -11.04 -5.24
C ASP A 79 -4.70 -10.33 -6.11
N ARG A 80 -4.80 -9.00 -5.98
CA ARG A 80 -5.79 -8.19 -6.67
C ARG A 80 -5.27 -7.77 -8.04
N SER A 81 -6.03 -8.10 -9.09
CA SER A 81 -5.68 -7.79 -10.48
C SER A 81 -5.49 -6.29 -10.76
N LYS A 82 -6.22 -5.41 -10.07
CA LYS A 82 -6.04 -3.95 -10.19
C LYS A 82 -4.68 -3.49 -9.68
N ASP A 83 -4.15 -4.16 -8.66
CA ASP A 83 -2.85 -3.84 -8.07
C ASP A 83 -1.72 -4.31 -9.00
N GLU A 84 -1.86 -5.48 -9.64
CA GLU A 84 -0.96 -5.92 -10.71
C GLU A 84 -0.94 -4.91 -11.87
N TYR A 85 -2.12 -4.44 -12.29
CA TYR A 85 -2.23 -3.43 -13.33
C TYR A 85 -1.49 -2.14 -12.95
N ASP A 86 -1.67 -1.64 -11.73
CA ASP A 86 -0.99 -0.43 -11.26
C ASP A 86 0.54 -0.63 -11.19
N LEU A 87 0.99 -1.79 -10.70
CA LEU A 87 2.40 -2.14 -10.57
C LEU A 87 3.14 -2.05 -11.92
N VAL A 88 2.50 -2.53 -12.99
CA VAL A 88 3.08 -2.61 -14.33
C VAL A 88 2.71 -1.40 -15.19
N ASN A 89 1.42 -1.16 -15.40
CA ASN A 89 0.90 -0.24 -16.42
C ASN A 89 0.85 1.22 -15.93
N LYS A 90 0.75 1.45 -14.62
CA LYS A 90 0.92 2.78 -14.03
C LYS A 90 2.37 3.06 -13.64
N GLY A 91 3.26 2.11 -13.87
CA GLY A 91 4.70 2.29 -13.71
C GLY A 91 5.17 2.42 -12.27
N ILE A 92 4.43 1.87 -11.29
CA ILE A 92 4.85 1.92 -9.88
C ILE A 92 6.20 1.23 -9.70
N ILE A 93 6.38 0.02 -10.26
CA ILE A 93 7.66 -0.71 -10.15
C ILE A 93 8.78 0.07 -10.85
N ASP A 94 8.50 0.66 -12.01
CA ASP A 94 9.49 1.43 -12.79
C ASP A 94 9.88 2.75 -12.11
N ALA A 95 9.05 3.26 -11.19
CA ALA A 95 9.34 4.44 -10.38
C ALA A 95 10.12 4.13 -9.09
N CYS A 96 10.24 2.87 -8.70
CA CYS A 96 10.99 2.46 -7.51
C CYS A 96 12.51 2.46 -7.75
N ASP A 97 13.27 2.67 -6.67
CA ASP A 97 14.66 2.21 -6.62
C ASP A 97 14.67 0.67 -6.58
N SER A 98 15.18 0.05 -7.65
CA SER A 98 15.20 -1.41 -7.79
C SER A 98 15.97 -2.12 -6.68
N GLU A 99 17.05 -1.52 -6.15
CA GLU A 99 17.85 -2.13 -5.09
C GLU A 99 17.11 -2.05 -3.74
N LYS A 100 16.50 -0.90 -3.44
CA LYS A 100 15.67 -0.71 -2.24
C LYS A 100 14.48 -1.65 -2.27
N LEU A 101 13.74 -1.70 -3.37
CA LEU A 101 12.57 -2.57 -3.51
C LEU A 101 12.96 -4.06 -3.39
N ARG A 102 14.08 -4.47 -4.00
CA ARG A 102 14.61 -5.84 -3.85
C ARG A 102 14.88 -6.20 -2.38
N LYS A 103 15.53 -5.31 -1.63
CA LYS A 103 15.81 -5.50 -0.20
C LYS A 103 14.52 -5.63 0.60
N MET A 104 13.52 -4.78 0.31
CA MET A 104 12.22 -4.83 0.98
C MET A 104 11.46 -6.13 0.67
N ILE A 105 11.47 -6.59 -0.58
CA ILE A 105 10.90 -7.90 -0.94
C ILE A 105 11.57 -9.00 -0.12
N GLN A 106 12.91 -9.02 -0.04
CA GLN A 106 13.62 -10.04 0.74
C GLN A 106 13.28 -9.99 2.23
N LEU A 107 13.08 -8.79 2.78
CA LEU A 107 12.71 -8.59 4.17
C LEU A 107 11.30 -9.13 4.46
N TYR A 108 10.29 -8.66 3.73
CA TYR A 108 8.89 -8.93 4.06
C TYR A 108 8.33 -10.23 3.50
N LYS A 109 8.99 -10.83 2.51
CA LYS A 109 8.51 -12.07 1.88
C LYS A 109 8.28 -13.21 2.88
N GLY A 110 9.03 -13.25 3.98
CA GLY A 110 8.89 -14.25 5.04
C GLY A 110 7.70 -14.02 5.97
N ASP A 111 7.17 -12.80 6.01
CA ASP A 111 6.11 -12.37 6.94
C ASP A 111 4.71 -12.47 6.33
N VAL A 112 4.62 -12.69 5.01
CA VAL A 112 3.36 -12.90 4.28
C VAL A 112 2.80 -14.29 4.58
N LEU A 113 1.51 -14.37 4.93
CA LEU A 113 0.84 -15.60 5.35
C LEU A 113 0.95 -16.74 4.32
N ASN A 114 0.89 -16.39 3.03
CA ASN A 114 1.05 -17.35 1.95
C ASN A 114 1.92 -16.82 0.81
N VAL A 115 3.23 -16.78 1.06
CA VAL A 115 4.23 -16.38 0.06
C VAL A 115 4.19 -17.18 -1.25
N ASN A 116 3.72 -18.42 -1.21
CA ASN A 116 3.62 -19.30 -2.38
C ASN A 116 2.26 -19.25 -3.06
N ASN A 117 1.39 -18.29 -2.70
CA ASN A 117 0.12 -18.07 -3.40
C ASN A 117 0.41 -17.82 -4.89
N PRO A 118 0.05 -18.73 -5.81
CA PRO A 118 0.37 -18.56 -7.23
C PRO A 118 -0.32 -17.34 -7.85
N ASN A 119 -1.36 -16.81 -7.21
CA ASN A 119 -2.11 -15.65 -7.66
C ASN A 119 -1.59 -14.33 -7.05
N SER A 120 -0.60 -14.36 -6.15
CA SER A 120 -0.05 -13.10 -5.64
C SER A 120 0.70 -12.36 -6.75
N ASN A 121 0.60 -11.04 -6.77
CA ASN A 121 1.22 -10.21 -7.79
C ASN A 121 2.75 -10.41 -7.84
N PHE A 122 3.37 -10.69 -6.69
CA PHE A 122 4.78 -11.05 -6.59
C PHE A 122 5.12 -12.29 -7.42
N ASN A 123 4.26 -13.32 -7.39
CA ASN A 123 4.49 -14.56 -8.13
C ASN A 123 4.07 -14.43 -9.60
N THR A 124 3.01 -13.69 -9.92
CA THR A 124 2.58 -13.46 -11.31
C THR A 124 3.56 -12.56 -12.08
N LEU A 125 4.15 -11.57 -11.41
CA LEU A 125 5.10 -10.61 -12.00
C LEU A 125 6.57 -11.05 -11.93
N LYS A 126 6.85 -12.32 -11.61
CA LYS A 126 8.20 -12.83 -11.40
C LYS A 126 9.19 -12.46 -12.52
N ASP A 127 8.83 -12.75 -13.76
CA ASP A 127 9.72 -12.46 -14.90
C ASP A 127 9.83 -10.97 -15.21
N PHE A 128 8.78 -10.19 -14.90
CA PHE A 128 8.81 -8.74 -14.99
C PHE A 128 9.80 -8.15 -13.97
N LEU A 129 9.76 -8.59 -12.71
CA LEU A 129 10.69 -8.16 -11.66
C LEU A 129 12.15 -8.50 -12.00
N LYS A 130 12.41 -9.71 -12.53
CA LYS A 130 13.74 -10.10 -13.02
C LYS A 130 14.27 -9.18 -14.11
N SER A 131 13.41 -8.81 -15.07
CA SER A 131 13.81 -7.91 -16.17
C SER A 131 14.26 -6.52 -15.69
N ARG A 132 13.91 -6.14 -14.45
CA ARG A 132 14.27 -4.88 -13.80
C ARG A 132 15.36 -5.02 -12.72
N GLY A 133 15.93 -6.21 -12.58
CA GLY A 133 16.99 -6.51 -11.60
C GLY A 133 16.51 -6.52 -10.15
N ILE A 134 15.19 -6.64 -9.92
CA ILE A 134 14.58 -6.64 -8.59
C ILE A 134 14.56 -8.06 -8.00
N GLU A 135 14.45 -9.09 -8.83
CA GLU A 135 14.57 -10.51 -8.46
C GLU A 135 15.70 -11.18 -9.25
#